data_AF-A0A8T9S6S1-F1
#
_entry.id   AF-A0A8T9S6S1-F1
#
_cell.length_a   1.000
_cell.length_b   1.000
_cell.length_c   1.000
_cell.angle_alpha   90.00
_cell.angle_beta   90.00
_cell.angle_gamma   90.00
#
_symmetry.space_group_name_H-M   'P 1'
#
loop_
_entity.id
_entity.type
_entity.pdbx_description
1 polymer ?
#
loop_
_entity_poly.entity_id
_entity_poly.type
_entity_poly.pdbx_seq_one_letter_code
_entity_poly.pdbx_strand_id
1 'polypeptide(L)'
;MNVFFISVLVGFWLAVFPSAARDFPLPPADTARLRQHLLMLTSTGAPRNHAHPAVLDLVAARIQHSLQASGAHSVADQPYAVQGRTYRNVLGSFGPLDGPRLIIGAHYDVCGDQPGADDNGTGVAAVLELARLLGQQPSLSYRIDLVAYTLEEPPFFRTQQMGSYVHAASLKAAGVPVRGMVALEMLGYFDDRRGSQHYPIWPLRFIYGSRGNYVTVAQKFGNGRFGRRFARHYRAAATLPVKRFKAPAWLPGIDFSDHLNYWKFDYPAVLLTDTAFYRNRSYHEASDTVARLDMRRLALAVDALFATVLANGE
;
A
#
# COMPACT_ATOMS: atom_id res chain seq x y z
N MET A 1 -60.46 -6.92 -50.51
CA MET A 1 -60.13 -6.91 -49.06
C MET A 1 -58.69 -7.38 -48.93
N ASN A 2 -57.72 -6.48 -49.06
CA ASN A 2 -56.29 -6.79 -48.98
C ASN A 2 -55.70 -5.99 -47.82
N VAL A 3 -55.24 -6.70 -46.79
CA VAL A 3 -54.58 -6.17 -45.60
C VAL A 3 -53.10 -5.97 -45.94
N PHE A 4 -52.62 -4.73 -45.95
CA PHE A 4 -51.19 -4.43 -46.02
C PHE A 4 -50.62 -4.45 -44.60
N PHE A 5 -49.72 -5.40 -44.34
CA PHE A 5 -48.86 -5.43 -43.15
C PHE A 5 -47.76 -4.38 -43.32
N ILE A 6 -47.73 -3.37 -42.43
CA ILE A 6 -46.59 -2.45 -42.31
C ILE A 6 -45.63 -3.05 -41.28
N SER A 7 -44.51 -3.58 -41.75
CA SER A 7 -43.40 -4.03 -40.91
C SER A 7 -42.53 -2.83 -40.57
N VAL A 8 -42.58 -2.35 -39.32
CA VAL A 8 -41.65 -1.32 -38.81
C VAL A 8 -40.36 -2.02 -38.36
N LEU A 9 -39.29 -1.86 -39.14
CA LEU A 9 -37.93 -2.24 -38.76
C LEU A 9 -37.33 -1.14 -37.87
N VAL A 10 -37.25 -1.39 -36.56
CA VAL A 10 -36.50 -0.55 -35.62
C VAL A 10 -35.03 -0.97 -35.69
N GLY A 11 -34.21 -0.19 -36.39
CA GLY A 11 -32.76 -0.36 -36.41
C GLY A 11 -32.12 0.18 -35.13
N PHE A 12 -31.59 -0.72 -34.29
CA PHE A 12 -30.70 -0.34 -33.18
C PHE A 12 -29.34 0.09 -33.74
N TRP A 13 -29.07 1.39 -33.78
CA TRP A 13 -27.72 1.91 -33.97
C TRP A 13 -26.95 1.80 -32.66
N LEU A 14 -26.14 0.76 -32.51
CA LEU A 14 -25.09 0.71 -31.49
C LEU A 14 -23.98 1.66 -31.93
N ALA A 15 -23.99 2.89 -31.41
CA ALA A 15 -22.84 3.77 -31.48
C ALA A 15 -21.72 3.16 -30.64
N VAL A 16 -20.83 2.41 -31.30
CA VAL A 16 -19.55 2.00 -30.71
C VAL A 16 -18.67 3.25 -30.68
N PHE A 17 -18.64 3.92 -29.52
CA PHE A 17 -17.61 4.91 -29.26
C PHE A 17 -16.29 4.16 -29.14
N PRO A 18 -15.25 4.50 -29.92
CA PRO A 18 -13.93 3.97 -29.68
C PRO A 18 -13.52 4.41 -28.27
N SER A 19 -13.33 3.45 -27.37
CA SER A 19 -12.53 3.68 -26.18
C SER A 19 -11.16 4.11 -26.70
N ALA A 20 -10.80 5.37 -26.47
CA ALA A 20 -9.42 5.82 -26.63
C ALA A 20 -8.61 5.07 -25.56
N ALA A 21 -8.15 3.87 -25.91
CA ALA A 21 -7.09 3.19 -25.18
C ALA A 21 -5.92 4.19 -25.12
N ARG A 22 -5.58 4.63 -23.91
CA ARG A 22 -4.33 5.37 -23.71
C ARG A 22 -3.19 4.36 -23.81
N ASP A 23 -2.78 4.08 -25.04
CA ASP A 23 -1.60 3.27 -25.37
C ASP A 23 -0.32 4.09 -25.16
N PHE A 24 -0.04 4.41 -23.90
CA PHE A 24 1.34 4.62 -23.48
C PHE A 24 1.68 3.48 -22.53
N PRO A 25 2.60 2.55 -22.89
CA PRO A 25 3.08 1.58 -21.92
C PRO A 25 3.72 2.38 -20.79
N LEU A 26 3.04 2.42 -19.66
CA LEU A 26 3.56 3.06 -18.46
C LEU A 26 4.86 2.34 -18.10
N PRO A 27 5.95 3.08 -17.79
CA PRO A 27 7.20 2.42 -17.42
C PRO A 27 6.93 1.57 -16.18
N PRO A 28 7.34 0.29 -16.16
CA PRO A 28 7.12 -0.57 -15.01
C PRO A 28 7.96 -0.10 -13.82
N ALA A 29 7.65 -0.63 -12.65
CA ALA A 29 8.44 -0.49 -11.44
C ALA A 29 9.85 -1.06 -11.66
N ASP A 30 10.86 -0.30 -11.26
CA ASP A 30 12.26 -0.63 -11.47
C ASP A 30 12.83 -1.39 -10.25
N THR A 31 13.17 -2.66 -10.47
CA THR A 31 13.78 -3.53 -9.47
C THR A 31 15.10 -2.97 -8.88
N ALA A 32 15.89 -2.24 -9.67
CA ALA A 32 17.13 -1.65 -9.20
C ALA A 32 16.84 -0.47 -8.24
N ARG A 33 15.82 0.34 -8.54
CA ARG A 33 15.38 1.44 -7.65
C ARG A 33 14.76 0.90 -6.37
N LEU A 34 13.90 -0.12 -6.46
CA LEU A 34 13.36 -0.81 -5.28
C LEU A 34 14.48 -1.32 -4.37
N ARG A 35 15.49 -1.97 -4.95
CA ARG A 35 16.66 -2.43 -4.20
C ARG A 35 17.46 -1.27 -3.59
N GLN A 36 17.63 -0.17 -4.31
CA GLN A 36 18.31 1.03 -3.80
C GLN A 36 17.54 1.63 -2.61
N HIS A 37 16.21 1.72 -2.68
CA HIS A 37 15.38 2.18 -1.57
C HIS A 37 15.50 1.27 -0.35
N LEU A 38 15.51 -0.05 -0.56
CA LEU A 38 15.74 -1.01 0.52
C LEU A 38 17.10 -0.85 1.17
N LEU A 39 18.18 -0.77 0.39
CA LEU A 39 19.52 -0.54 0.93
C LEU A 39 19.62 0.80 1.67
N MET A 40 18.95 1.84 1.16
CA MET A 40 18.87 3.14 1.82
C MET A 40 18.25 3.07 3.23
N LEU A 41 17.25 2.18 3.41
CA LEU A 41 16.54 1.96 4.67
C LEU A 41 17.32 1.03 5.61
N THR A 42 17.95 -0.02 5.09
CA THR A 42 18.60 -1.07 5.89
C THR A 42 20.07 -0.80 6.20
N SER A 43 20.73 0.08 5.45
CA SER A 43 22.16 0.41 5.61
C SER A 43 22.35 1.72 6.37
N THR A 44 21.82 1.77 7.60
CA THR A 44 21.98 2.86 8.55
C THR A 44 23.05 2.53 9.60
N GLY A 45 23.55 3.54 10.32
CA GLY A 45 24.58 3.34 11.36
C GLY A 45 24.07 2.67 12.65
N ALA A 46 22.76 2.60 12.85
CA ALA A 46 22.06 1.88 13.91
C ALA A 46 20.63 1.53 13.43
N PRO A 47 19.88 0.66 14.13
CA PRO A 47 18.52 0.29 13.73
C PRO A 47 17.57 1.49 13.63
N ARG A 48 16.64 1.44 12.67
CA ARG A 48 15.63 2.50 12.46
C ARG A 48 14.44 2.35 13.43
N ASN A 49 14.72 2.23 14.73
CA ASN A 49 13.69 2.04 15.77
C ASN A 49 13.51 3.29 16.65
N HIS A 50 12.50 3.26 17.52
CA HIS A 50 12.16 4.38 18.41
C HIS A 50 13.26 4.80 19.39
N ALA A 51 14.22 3.91 19.69
CA ALA A 51 15.35 4.22 20.57
C ALA A 51 16.40 5.08 19.85
N HIS A 52 16.41 5.11 18.51
CA HIS A 52 17.37 5.82 17.66
C HIS A 52 16.72 6.94 16.82
N PRO A 53 16.18 8.01 17.44
CA PRO A 53 15.48 9.08 16.72
C PRO A 53 16.35 9.76 15.66
N ALA A 54 17.66 9.90 15.88
CA ALA A 54 18.57 10.44 14.86
C ALA A 54 18.63 9.58 13.58
N VAL A 55 18.50 8.25 13.69
CA VAL A 55 18.41 7.36 12.52
C VAL A 55 17.06 7.48 11.85
N LEU A 56 15.97 7.54 12.63
CA LEU A 56 14.63 7.78 12.08
C LEU A 56 14.57 9.11 11.32
N ASP A 57 15.21 10.16 11.84
CA ASP A 57 15.30 11.45 11.15
C ASP A 57 16.14 11.39 9.88
N LEU A 58 17.26 10.68 9.90
CA LEU A 58 18.05 10.44 8.69
C LEU A 58 17.23 9.74 7.61
N VAL A 59 16.49 8.70 7.98
CA VAL A 59 15.63 7.94 7.06
C VAL A 59 14.48 8.81 6.54
N ALA A 60 13.79 9.53 7.42
CA ALA A 60 12.72 10.45 7.04
C ALA A 60 13.19 11.52 6.05
N ALA A 61 14.38 12.10 6.25
CA ALA A 61 14.96 13.07 5.31
C ALA A 61 15.23 12.45 3.92
N ARG A 62 15.68 11.19 3.87
CA ARG A 62 15.91 10.47 2.60
C ARG A 62 14.61 10.13 1.87
N ILE A 63 13.56 9.77 2.63
CA ILE A 63 12.20 9.55 2.10
C ILE A 63 11.65 10.86 1.53
N GLN A 64 11.72 11.95 2.30
CA GLN A 64 11.31 13.29 1.89
C GLN A 64 12.01 13.72 0.58
N HIS A 65 13.33 13.57 0.51
CA HIS A 65 14.10 13.86 -0.70
C HIS A 65 13.65 12.99 -1.89
N SER A 66 13.37 11.71 -1.67
CA SER A 66 12.90 10.80 -2.73
C SER A 66 11.51 11.18 -3.25
N LEU A 67 10.59 11.59 -2.37
CA LEU A 67 9.26 12.08 -2.75
C LEU A 67 9.35 13.39 -3.56
N GLN A 68 10.20 14.32 -3.12
CA GLN A 68 10.42 15.58 -3.83
C GLN A 68 11.05 15.37 -5.21
N ALA A 69 12.08 14.52 -5.30
CA ALA A 69 12.71 14.15 -6.56
C ALA A 69 11.76 13.41 -7.53
N SER A 70 10.69 12.81 -6.99
CA SER A 70 9.65 12.15 -7.77
C SER A 70 8.55 13.11 -8.26
N GLY A 71 8.65 14.42 -8.00
CA GLY A 71 7.70 15.41 -8.52
C GLY A 71 6.42 15.56 -7.68
N ALA A 72 6.44 15.19 -6.40
CA ALA A 72 5.35 15.54 -5.49
C ALA A 72 5.18 17.07 -5.44
N HIS A 73 3.94 17.56 -5.61
CA HIS A 73 3.67 19.02 -5.60
C HIS A 73 3.76 19.62 -4.19
N SER A 74 3.61 18.79 -3.16
CA SER A 74 3.88 19.15 -1.77
C SER A 74 4.53 17.98 -1.06
N VAL A 75 5.60 18.27 -0.32
CA VAL A 75 6.22 17.32 0.61
C VAL A 75 6.25 17.97 1.98
N ALA A 76 5.77 17.27 3.00
CA ALA A 76 5.64 17.81 4.35
C ALA A 76 6.00 16.77 5.40
N ASP A 77 6.62 17.24 6.48
CA ASP A 77 6.73 16.48 7.71
C ASP A 77 5.49 16.73 8.58
N GLN A 78 5.03 15.69 9.26
CA GLN A 78 4.09 15.80 10.36
C GLN A 78 4.81 15.41 11.65
N PRO A 79 5.44 16.37 12.35
CA PRO A 79 6.10 16.10 13.62
C PRO A 79 5.08 15.90 14.74
N TYR A 80 5.39 15.00 15.68
CA TYR A 80 4.59 14.76 16.88
C TYR A 80 5.47 14.25 18.03
N ALA A 81 5.05 14.55 19.27
CA ALA A 81 5.82 14.23 20.46
C ALA A 81 5.32 12.94 21.11
N VAL A 82 6.26 12.05 21.46
CA VAL A 82 6.01 10.83 22.23
C VAL A 82 7.07 10.71 23.31
N GLN A 83 6.65 10.66 24.57
CA GLN A 83 7.54 10.49 25.74
C GLN A 83 8.72 11.48 25.76
N GLY A 84 8.46 12.75 25.44
CA GLY A 84 9.49 13.81 25.44
C GLY A 84 10.45 13.79 24.24
N ARG A 85 10.22 12.93 23.25
CA ARG A 85 10.96 12.90 21.98
C ARG A 85 10.04 13.27 20.82
N THR A 86 10.59 13.91 19.79
CA THR A 86 9.86 14.22 18.56
C THR A 86 10.13 13.13 17.53
N TYR A 87 9.06 12.65 16.90
CA TYR A 87 9.08 11.77 15.74
C TYR A 87 8.29 12.44 14.61
N ARG A 88 8.33 11.90 13.39
CA ARG A 88 7.62 12.50 12.25
C ARG A 88 7.10 11.48 11.27
N ASN A 89 5.90 11.71 10.73
CA ASN A 89 5.51 11.11 9.46
C ASN A 89 6.05 11.97 8.31
N VAL A 90 6.28 11.36 7.15
CA VAL A 90 6.66 12.07 5.92
C VAL A 90 5.55 11.90 4.89
N LEU A 91 5.06 13.00 4.33
CA LEU A 91 3.93 13.02 3.39
C LEU A 91 4.37 13.60 2.05
N GLY A 92 3.93 13.00 0.95
CA GLY A 92 4.08 13.52 -0.41
C GLY A 92 2.75 13.44 -1.17
N SER A 93 2.30 14.55 -1.75
CA SER A 93 1.03 14.60 -2.48
C SER A 93 1.23 14.69 -4.00
N PHE A 94 0.37 13.99 -4.73
CA PHE A 94 0.32 13.92 -6.19
C PHE A 94 -1.10 14.19 -6.70
N GLY A 95 -1.20 14.72 -7.92
CA GLY A 95 -2.48 15.07 -8.55
C GLY A 95 -3.00 16.45 -8.15
N PRO A 96 -4.32 16.72 -8.31
CA PRO A 96 -4.93 17.98 -7.92
C PRO A 96 -4.73 18.30 -6.44
N LEU A 97 -4.60 19.59 -6.10
CA LEU A 97 -4.45 20.04 -4.71
C LEU A 97 -5.72 19.81 -3.88
N ASP A 98 -6.87 19.90 -4.53
CA ASP A 98 -8.19 19.85 -3.89
C ASP A 98 -8.92 18.52 -4.14
N GLY A 99 -9.89 18.25 -3.27
CA GLY A 99 -10.81 17.13 -3.40
C GLY A 99 -10.46 15.90 -2.53
N PRO A 100 -11.23 14.81 -2.70
CA PRO A 100 -11.08 13.61 -1.89
C PRO A 100 -9.74 12.92 -2.10
N ARG A 101 -9.08 12.55 -1.00
CA ARG A 101 -7.73 11.99 -1.03
C ARG A 101 -7.75 10.46 -0.98
N LEU A 102 -6.93 9.82 -1.81
CA LEU A 102 -6.53 8.43 -1.59
C LEU A 102 -5.23 8.45 -0.79
N ILE A 103 -5.21 7.75 0.35
CA ILE A 103 -4.00 7.61 1.15
C ILE A 103 -3.34 6.28 0.85
N ILE A 104 -2.03 6.27 0.64
CA ILE A 104 -1.23 5.05 0.51
C ILE A 104 -0.04 5.21 1.44
N GLY A 105 0.18 4.26 2.35
CA GLY A 105 1.28 4.41 3.29
C GLY A 105 1.84 3.12 3.83
N ALA A 106 3.02 3.24 4.41
CA ALA A 106 3.82 2.17 5.00
C ALA A 106 4.63 2.76 6.16
N HIS A 107 4.96 1.96 7.18
CA HIS A 107 5.81 2.43 8.26
C HIS A 107 7.30 2.25 7.93
N TYR A 108 8.13 3.17 8.40
CA TYR A 108 9.58 3.18 8.16
C TYR A 108 10.39 2.92 9.44
N ASP A 109 9.75 2.60 10.57
CA ASP A 109 10.42 2.06 11.76
C ASP A 109 10.50 0.51 11.77
N VAL A 110 11.32 -0.05 12.66
CA VAL A 110 11.49 -1.51 12.86
C VAL A 110 11.27 -1.92 14.32
N CYS A 111 10.80 -3.16 14.51
CA CYS A 111 10.84 -3.85 15.79
C CYS A 111 12.27 -4.21 16.22
N GLY A 112 12.67 -3.75 17.41
CA GLY A 112 13.98 -4.07 17.98
C GLY A 112 15.13 -3.64 17.06
N ASP A 113 16.15 -4.49 16.93
CA ASP A 113 17.40 -4.14 16.25
C ASP A 113 17.53 -4.75 14.83
N GLN A 114 16.41 -5.22 14.26
CA GLN A 114 16.43 -5.85 12.94
C GLN A 114 16.71 -4.86 11.82
N PRO A 115 17.24 -5.32 10.66
CA PRO A 115 17.33 -4.48 9.48
C PRO A 115 15.95 -4.09 8.93
N GLY A 116 14.98 -5.01 8.99
CA GLY A 116 13.61 -4.80 8.55
C GLY A 116 13.51 -4.65 7.02
N ALA A 117 14.16 -5.51 6.26
CA ALA A 117 14.13 -5.39 4.80
C ALA A 117 12.72 -5.62 4.23
N ASP A 118 12.07 -6.73 4.62
CA ASP A 118 10.67 -6.97 4.27
C ASP A 118 9.76 -6.10 5.12
N ASP A 119 10.02 -6.05 6.44
CA ASP A 119 9.19 -5.46 7.48
C ASP A 119 9.77 -4.13 8.04
N ASN A 120 9.27 -2.98 7.60
CA ASN A 120 8.42 -2.77 6.44
C ASN A 120 9.17 -1.98 5.34
N GLY A 121 10.44 -2.33 5.14
CA GLY A 121 11.28 -1.73 4.11
C GLY A 121 10.69 -1.88 2.70
N THR A 122 10.03 -3.01 2.42
CA THR A 122 9.37 -3.25 1.12
C THR A 122 8.15 -2.36 0.92
N GLY A 123 7.36 -2.09 1.96
CA GLY A 123 6.25 -1.15 1.89
C GLY A 123 6.73 0.25 1.58
N VAL A 124 7.78 0.74 2.27
CA VAL A 124 8.36 2.06 1.99
C VAL A 124 8.99 2.13 0.60
N ALA A 125 9.70 1.10 0.16
CA ALA A 125 10.24 1.03 -1.19
C ALA A 125 9.12 1.07 -2.26
N ALA A 126 7.99 0.40 -2.01
CA ALA A 126 6.81 0.46 -2.86
C ALA A 126 6.17 1.86 -2.88
N VAL A 127 6.10 2.57 -1.74
CA VAL A 127 5.66 3.97 -1.69
C VAL A 127 6.56 4.86 -2.56
N LEU A 128 7.88 4.74 -2.43
CA LEU A 128 8.84 5.58 -3.16
C LEU A 128 8.84 5.29 -4.67
N GLU A 129 8.73 4.03 -5.06
CA GLU A 129 8.65 3.67 -6.47
C GLU A 129 7.30 4.07 -7.09
N LEU A 130 6.20 3.95 -6.34
CA LEU A 130 4.91 4.48 -6.76
C LEU A 130 4.96 6.01 -6.92
N ALA A 131 5.67 6.73 -6.06
CA ALA A 131 5.87 8.18 -6.18
C ALA A 131 6.50 8.54 -7.53
N ARG A 132 7.55 7.82 -7.93
CA ARG A 132 8.22 8.01 -9.23
C ARG A 132 7.25 7.79 -10.39
N LEU A 133 6.45 6.72 -10.34
CA LEU A 133 5.48 6.38 -11.38
C LEU A 133 4.36 7.43 -11.50
N LEU A 134 3.84 7.91 -10.36
CA LEU A 134 2.83 8.95 -10.29
C LEU A 134 3.36 10.29 -10.83
N GLY A 135 4.59 10.67 -10.50
CA GLY A 135 5.22 11.90 -10.99
C GLY A 135 5.49 11.93 -12.49
N GLN A 136 5.52 10.77 -13.14
CA GLN A 136 5.65 10.65 -14.59
C GLN A 136 4.30 10.75 -15.31
N GLN A 137 3.18 10.81 -14.57
CA GLN A 137 1.87 10.97 -15.18
C GLN A 137 1.61 12.43 -15.56
N PRO A 138 1.14 12.71 -16.79
CA PRO A 138 0.84 14.08 -17.19
C PRO A 138 -0.30 14.70 -16.38
N SER A 139 -1.23 13.87 -15.90
CA SER A 139 -2.30 14.27 -15.00
C SER A 139 -2.82 13.08 -14.21
N LEU A 140 -3.40 13.37 -13.04
CA LEU A 140 -4.08 12.40 -12.19
C LEU A 140 -5.50 12.89 -11.93
N SER A 141 -6.49 12.00 -11.94
CA SER A 141 -7.90 12.38 -11.82
C SER A 141 -8.31 12.79 -10.40
N TYR A 142 -7.45 12.58 -9.40
CA TYR A 142 -7.73 12.87 -8.00
C TYR A 142 -6.43 12.92 -7.19
N ARG A 143 -6.51 13.46 -5.97
CA ARG A 143 -5.37 13.62 -5.06
C ARG A 143 -4.95 12.28 -4.45
N ILE A 144 -3.66 11.98 -4.50
CA ILE A 144 -3.05 10.82 -3.86
C ILE A 144 -1.99 11.32 -2.87
N ASP A 145 -2.18 10.99 -1.60
CA ASP A 145 -1.21 11.28 -0.54
C ASP A 145 -0.45 9.99 -0.23
N LEU A 146 0.86 10.02 -0.48
CA LEU A 146 1.80 8.99 -0.10
C LEU A 146 2.37 9.32 1.28
N VAL A 147 2.34 8.37 2.22
CA VAL A 147 2.73 8.65 3.61
C VAL A 147 3.65 7.56 4.15
N ALA A 148 4.79 7.96 4.70
CA ALA A 148 5.66 7.10 5.48
C ALA A 148 5.42 7.36 6.97
N TYR A 149 4.99 6.33 7.70
CA TYR A 149 4.66 6.41 9.13
C TYR A 149 5.83 6.00 10.02
N THR A 150 5.87 6.49 11.25
CA THR A 150 6.80 5.99 12.27
C THR A 150 6.05 5.53 13.51
N LEU A 151 6.73 4.76 14.36
CA LEU A 151 6.20 4.18 15.59
C LEU A 151 5.01 3.24 15.36
N GLU A 152 5.03 2.49 14.27
CA GLU A 152 4.10 1.38 14.09
C GLU A 152 4.42 0.29 15.11
N GLU A 153 5.71 0.01 15.32
CA GLU A 153 6.20 -1.19 15.99
C GLU A 153 6.07 -1.10 17.52
N PRO A 154 6.13 -2.25 18.24
CA PRO A 154 6.22 -2.24 19.69
C PRO A 154 7.38 -1.35 20.18
N PRO A 155 7.18 -0.56 21.25
CA PRO A 155 6.07 -0.62 22.21
C PRO A 155 4.83 0.23 21.85
N PHE A 156 4.80 0.88 20.68
CA PHE A 156 3.75 1.84 20.33
C PHE A 156 2.64 1.26 19.48
N PHE A 157 2.84 0.06 18.93
CA PHE A 157 1.83 -0.66 18.18
C PHE A 157 0.48 -0.70 18.88
N ARG A 158 -0.59 -0.40 18.12
CA ARG A 158 -1.99 -0.25 18.56
C ARG A 158 -2.25 0.85 19.59
N THR A 159 -1.34 1.79 19.78
CA THR A 159 -1.57 2.96 20.64
C THR A 159 -1.88 4.21 19.82
N GLN A 160 -2.27 5.28 20.50
CA GLN A 160 -2.46 6.60 19.87
C GLN A 160 -1.13 7.28 19.49
N GLN A 161 0.01 6.67 19.83
CA GLN A 161 1.35 7.19 19.56
C GLN A 161 1.90 6.72 18.20
N MET A 162 1.19 5.83 17.51
CA MET A 162 1.51 5.45 16.13
C MET A 162 1.36 6.65 15.19
N GLY A 163 2.28 6.77 14.24
CA GLY A 163 2.24 7.80 13.22
C GLY A 163 0.97 7.76 12.38
N SER A 164 0.48 6.58 12.02
CA SER A 164 -0.79 6.41 11.31
C SER A 164 -2.00 6.84 12.13
N TYR A 165 -1.98 6.70 13.47
CA TYR A 165 -3.01 7.25 14.34
C TYR A 165 -3.01 8.77 14.29
N VAL A 166 -1.84 9.41 14.49
CA VAL A 166 -1.69 10.86 14.46
C VAL A 166 -2.18 11.43 13.12
N HIS A 167 -1.79 10.79 12.02
CA HIS A 167 -2.20 11.21 10.69
C HIS A 167 -3.72 11.06 10.49
N ALA A 168 -4.29 9.89 10.75
CA ALA A 168 -5.73 9.66 10.58
C ALA A 168 -6.58 10.57 11.49
N ALA A 169 -6.13 10.83 12.71
CA ALA A 169 -6.77 11.78 13.64
C ALA A 169 -6.76 13.20 13.08
N SER A 170 -5.63 13.63 12.51
CA SER A 170 -5.50 14.97 11.90
C SER A 170 -6.42 15.16 10.70
N LEU A 171 -6.56 14.14 9.84
CA LEU A 171 -7.50 14.15 8.72
C LEU A 171 -8.95 14.27 9.21
N LYS A 172 -9.31 13.52 10.26
CA LYS A 172 -10.65 13.55 10.85
C LYS A 172 -10.96 14.91 11.45
N ALA A 173 -10.04 15.47 12.23
CA ALA A 173 -10.19 16.78 12.86
C ALA A 173 -10.34 17.90 11.83
N ALA A 174 -9.60 17.83 10.72
CA ALA A 174 -9.70 18.80 9.62
C ALA A 174 -10.87 18.54 8.66
N GLY A 175 -11.71 17.52 8.91
CA GLY A 175 -12.85 17.18 8.05
C GLY A 175 -12.44 16.76 6.63
N VAL A 176 -11.23 16.22 6.45
CA VAL A 176 -10.69 15.89 5.13
C VAL A 176 -11.47 14.69 4.54
N PRO A 177 -12.02 14.83 3.32
CA PRO A 177 -12.66 13.72 2.63
C PRO A 177 -11.60 12.70 2.16
N VAL A 178 -11.69 11.48 2.65
CA VAL A 178 -10.79 10.37 2.29
C VAL A 178 -11.57 9.32 1.50
N ARG A 179 -11.16 9.05 0.26
CA ARG A 179 -11.74 8.01 -0.62
C ARG A 179 -11.48 6.62 -0.07
N GLY A 180 -10.30 6.45 0.50
CA GLY A 180 -9.87 5.30 1.26
C GLY A 180 -8.37 5.34 1.54
N MET A 181 -7.90 4.34 2.26
CA MET A 181 -6.50 4.16 2.61
C MET A 181 -6.01 2.76 2.23
N VAL A 182 -4.78 2.66 1.75
CA VAL A 182 -4.08 1.41 1.45
C VAL A 182 -2.83 1.36 2.32
N ALA A 183 -2.81 0.46 3.31
CA ALA A 183 -1.60 0.12 4.06
C ALA A 183 -0.78 -0.86 3.22
N LEU A 184 0.49 -0.54 2.97
CA LEU A 184 1.45 -1.43 2.33
C LEU A 184 2.29 -2.06 3.44
N GLU A 185 2.24 -3.38 3.55
CA GLU A 185 2.82 -4.12 4.67
C GLU A 185 3.46 -5.40 4.18
N MET A 186 4.79 -5.49 4.19
CA MET A 186 5.56 -6.65 3.73
C MET A 186 5.13 -7.16 2.34
N LEU A 187 5.85 -6.77 1.30
CA LEU A 187 5.49 -7.05 -0.09
C LEU A 187 6.58 -7.80 -0.86
N GLY A 188 7.68 -8.17 -0.20
CA GLY A 188 8.88 -8.66 -0.87
C GLY A 188 9.18 -10.14 -0.71
N TYR A 189 8.51 -10.87 0.20
CA TYR A 189 8.85 -12.27 0.47
C TYR A 189 7.90 -13.27 -0.20
N PHE A 190 8.46 -14.08 -1.11
CA PHE A 190 7.74 -15.09 -1.88
C PHE A 190 8.43 -16.45 -1.81
N ASP A 191 7.65 -17.50 -1.65
CA ASP A 191 8.14 -18.88 -1.59
C ASP A 191 7.17 -19.85 -2.30
N ASP A 192 7.60 -20.36 -3.46
CA ASP A 192 6.82 -21.29 -4.30
C ASP A 192 6.77 -22.72 -3.75
N ARG A 193 7.54 -23.04 -2.70
CA ARG A 193 7.55 -24.39 -2.12
C ARG A 193 6.20 -24.70 -1.49
N ARG A 194 5.75 -25.95 -1.64
CA ARG A 194 4.53 -26.42 -0.98
C ARG A 194 4.76 -26.39 0.54
N GLY A 195 3.83 -25.80 1.29
CA GLY A 195 3.90 -25.71 2.75
C GLY A 195 4.62 -24.46 3.26
N SER A 196 4.99 -23.53 2.37
CA SER A 196 5.59 -22.24 2.77
C SER A 196 4.58 -21.27 3.39
N GLN A 197 3.27 -21.48 3.17
CA GLN A 197 2.21 -20.63 3.72
C GLN A 197 1.46 -21.30 4.87
N HIS A 198 1.39 -20.59 5.99
CA HIS A 198 0.62 -20.93 7.18
C HIS A 198 -0.59 -19.99 7.32
N TYR A 199 -1.50 -20.32 8.24
CA TYR A 199 -2.71 -19.54 8.51
C TYR A 199 -3.07 -19.69 9.99
N PRO A 200 -3.81 -18.74 10.58
CA PRO A 200 -4.20 -18.84 11.98
C PRO A 200 -5.19 -19.98 12.22
N ILE A 201 -5.95 -20.37 11.19
CA ILE A 201 -6.89 -21.49 11.22
C ILE A 201 -6.69 -22.38 9.98
N TRP A 202 -6.56 -23.68 10.22
CA TRP A 202 -6.23 -24.68 9.19
C TRP A 202 -7.16 -24.70 7.96
N PRO A 203 -8.49 -24.51 8.07
CA PRO A 203 -9.38 -24.51 6.91
C PRO A 203 -9.03 -23.46 5.84
N LEU A 204 -8.40 -22.34 6.21
CA LEU A 204 -8.00 -21.30 5.25
C LEU A 204 -6.98 -21.81 4.23
N ARG A 205 -6.20 -22.85 4.58
CA ARG A 205 -5.25 -23.48 3.66
C ARG A 205 -5.93 -24.12 2.45
N PHE A 206 -7.19 -24.54 2.55
CA PHE A 206 -7.93 -25.11 1.40
C PHE A 206 -8.47 -24.03 0.47
N ILE A 207 -8.79 -22.85 1.01
CA ILE A 207 -9.32 -21.72 0.25
C ILE A 207 -8.17 -20.97 -0.44
N TYR A 208 -7.09 -20.73 0.30
CA TYR A 208 -5.99 -19.90 -0.14
C TYR A 208 -4.74 -20.73 -0.49
N GLY A 209 -4.77 -22.06 -0.45
CA GLY A 209 -3.63 -22.90 -0.82
C GLY A 209 -2.44 -22.83 0.16
N SER A 210 -1.41 -23.63 -0.11
CA SER A 210 -0.27 -23.85 0.81
C SER A 210 1.05 -23.22 0.37
N ARG A 211 1.05 -22.38 -0.68
CA ARG A 211 2.25 -21.70 -1.21
C ARG A 211 2.15 -20.21 -0.93
N GLY A 212 3.21 -19.64 -0.38
CA GLY A 212 3.35 -18.22 -0.08
C GLY A 212 3.89 -17.44 -1.27
N ASN A 213 3.23 -17.55 -2.43
CA ASN A 213 3.67 -16.96 -3.69
C ASN A 213 2.65 -15.96 -4.28
N TYR A 214 1.96 -15.24 -3.40
CA TYR A 214 0.85 -14.35 -3.75
C TYR A 214 0.81 -13.10 -2.88
N VAL A 215 0.25 -12.02 -3.40
CA VAL A 215 -0.11 -10.83 -2.63
C VAL A 215 -1.58 -10.91 -2.22
N THR A 216 -1.91 -10.32 -1.08
CA THR A 216 -3.23 -10.31 -0.47
C THR A 216 -3.76 -8.90 -0.33
N VAL A 217 -5.00 -8.69 -0.77
CA VAL A 217 -5.80 -7.53 -0.35
C VAL A 217 -6.69 -7.97 0.80
N ALA A 218 -6.30 -7.61 2.02
CA ALA A 218 -7.02 -7.89 3.25
C ALA A 218 -7.94 -6.71 3.63
N GLN A 219 -9.15 -7.03 4.07
CA GLN A 219 -10.14 -6.02 4.45
C GLN A 219 -11.08 -6.53 5.54
N LYS A 220 -11.55 -5.62 6.41
CA LYS A 220 -12.59 -5.96 7.40
C LYS A 220 -13.96 -6.24 6.77
N PHE A 221 -14.83 -6.93 7.48
CA PHE A 221 -16.24 -6.95 7.15
C PHE A 221 -16.84 -5.53 7.18
N GLY A 222 -17.79 -5.26 6.27
CA GLY A 222 -18.42 -3.94 6.18
C GLY A 222 -17.54 -2.81 5.61
N ASN A 223 -16.34 -3.07 5.09
CA ASN A 223 -15.39 -2.07 4.56
C ASN A 223 -15.82 -1.33 3.26
N GLY A 224 -17.13 -1.22 3.02
CA GLY A 224 -17.71 -0.37 1.99
C GLY A 224 -17.44 -0.78 0.54
N ARG A 225 -17.63 0.19 -0.37
CA ARG A 225 -17.40 0.04 -1.82
C ARG A 225 -15.91 0.10 -2.16
N PHE A 226 -15.14 0.89 -1.42
CA PHE A 226 -13.71 1.11 -1.64
C PHE A 226 -12.91 -0.20 -1.66
N GLY A 227 -12.91 -0.98 -0.57
CA GLY A 227 -12.08 -2.19 -0.49
C GLY A 227 -12.45 -3.27 -1.51
N ARG A 228 -13.74 -3.37 -1.87
CA ARG A 228 -14.19 -4.28 -2.95
C ARG A 228 -13.68 -3.83 -4.31
N ARG A 229 -13.78 -2.53 -4.60
CA ARG A 229 -13.33 -1.95 -5.87
C ARG A 229 -11.81 -2.07 -5.99
N PHE A 230 -11.07 -1.65 -4.97
CA PHE A 230 -9.61 -1.78 -4.92
C PHE A 230 -9.16 -3.22 -5.17
N ALA A 231 -9.69 -4.20 -4.43
CA ALA A 231 -9.32 -5.60 -4.61
C ALA A 231 -9.61 -6.15 -6.01
N ARG A 232 -10.70 -5.68 -6.65
CA ARG A 232 -11.05 -6.08 -8.02
C ARG A 232 -10.06 -5.50 -9.03
N HIS A 233 -9.77 -4.20 -8.96
CA HIS A 233 -8.84 -3.57 -9.89
C HIS A 233 -7.41 -4.07 -9.69
N TYR A 234 -6.97 -4.26 -8.44
CA TYR A 234 -5.66 -4.84 -8.15
C TYR A 234 -5.50 -6.23 -8.71
N ARG A 235 -6.50 -7.10 -8.52
CA ARG A 235 -6.48 -8.44 -9.12
C ARG A 235 -6.50 -8.41 -10.65
N ALA A 236 -7.21 -7.46 -11.27
CA ALA A 236 -7.28 -7.34 -12.72
C ALA A 236 -5.97 -6.81 -13.33
N ALA A 237 -5.26 -5.94 -12.62
CA ALA A 237 -3.99 -5.38 -13.05
C ALA A 237 -2.78 -6.28 -12.76
N ALA A 238 -2.87 -7.14 -11.74
CA ALA A 238 -1.75 -7.94 -11.29
C ALA A 238 -1.36 -9.06 -12.27
N THR A 239 -0.06 -9.15 -12.53
CA THR A 239 0.59 -10.25 -13.27
C THR A 239 1.23 -11.28 -12.33
N LEU A 240 0.87 -11.23 -11.05
CA LEU A 240 1.23 -12.20 -10.01
C LEU A 240 -0.04 -12.73 -9.33
N PRO A 241 0.01 -13.89 -8.65
CA PRO A 241 -1.17 -14.41 -7.95
C PRO A 241 -1.67 -13.44 -6.87
N VAL A 242 -2.95 -13.06 -6.95
CA VAL A 242 -3.60 -12.20 -5.93
C VAL A 242 -4.70 -12.97 -5.23
N LYS A 243 -4.71 -12.88 -3.89
CA LYS A 243 -5.80 -13.37 -3.07
C LYS A 243 -6.52 -12.22 -2.39
N ARG A 244 -7.84 -12.35 -2.28
CA ARG A 244 -8.64 -11.40 -1.53
C ARG A 244 -9.05 -12.05 -0.23
N PHE A 245 -8.73 -11.40 0.88
CA PHE A 245 -9.09 -11.90 2.20
C PHE A 245 -10.08 -10.93 2.85
N LYS A 246 -11.16 -11.48 3.40
CA LYS A 246 -12.19 -10.70 4.09
C LYS A 246 -12.50 -11.40 5.41
N ALA A 247 -12.29 -10.70 6.52
CA ALA A 247 -12.46 -11.26 7.85
C ALA A 247 -12.92 -10.20 8.85
N PRO A 248 -13.34 -10.61 10.06
CA PRO A 248 -13.53 -9.68 11.16
C PRO A 248 -12.23 -8.96 11.50
N ALA A 249 -12.31 -7.71 11.97
CA ALA A 249 -11.14 -6.94 12.37
C ALA A 249 -10.35 -7.57 13.53
N TRP A 250 -10.98 -8.39 14.38
CA TRP A 250 -10.33 -9.06 15.51
C TRP A 250 -9.47 -10.27 15.12
N LEU A 251 -9.55 -10.76 13.87
CA LEU A 251 -8.76 -11.92 13.46
C LEU A 251 -7.27 -11.52 13.38
N PRO A 252 -6.35 -12.24 14.05
CA PRO A 252 -4.92 -11.92 13.99
C PRO A 252 -4.41 -11.77 12.55
N GLY A 253 -3.57 -10.75 12.31
CA GLY A 253 -3.04 -10.41 10.98
C GLY A 253 -3.98 -9.59 10.09
N ILE A 254 -5.20 -9.25 10.54
CA ILE A 254 -6.14 -8.42 9.76
C ILE A 254 -6.14 -6.96 10.16
N ASP A 255 -5.92 -6.68 11.44
CA ASP A 255 -5.74 -5.34 11.98
C ASP A 255 -4.27 -5.07 12.36
N PHE A 256 -3.32 -5.86 11.85
CA PHE A 256 -1.89 -5.72 12.17
C PHE A 256 -1.19 -4.86 11.11
N SER A 257 -1.57 -3.58 11.01
CA SER A 257 -0.82 -2.52 10.30
C SER A 257 -1.58 -1.19 10.41
N ASP A 258 -1.03 -0.13 9.84
CA ASP A 258 -1.48 1.26 9.91
C ASP A 258 -2.96 1.50 9.55
N HIS A 259 -3.57 0.65 8.71
CA HIS A 259 -4.99 0.77 8.32
C HIS A 259 -5.96 0.62 9.51
N LEU A 260 -5.53 -0.03 10.61
CA LEU A 260 -6.34 -0.17 11.83
C LEU A 260 -6.73 1.21 12.39
N ASN A 261 -5.83 2.19 12.29
CA ASN A 261 -6.04 3.54 12.79
C ASN A 261 -7.03 4.31 11.91
N TYR A 262 -7.00 4.10 10.60
CA TYR A 262 -7.99 4.68 9.68
C TYR A 262 -9.39 4.11 9.93
N TRP A 263 -9.48 2.81 10.20
CA TRP A 263 -10.75 2.18 10.58
C TRP A 263 -11.33 2.76 11.85
N LYS A 264 -10.50 3.18 12.82
CA LYS A 264 -10.94 3.82 14.07
C LYS A 264 -11.58 5.20 13.84
N PHE A 265 -11.22 5.89 12.75
CA PHE A 265 -11.79 7.19 12.37
C PHE A 265 -12.86 7.09 11.27
N ASP A 266 -13.38 5.89 11.03
CA ASP A 266 -14.39 5.55 10.01
C ASP A 266 -13.95 5.74 8.56
N TYR A 267 -12.64 5.81 8.31
CA TYR A 267 -12.13 5.82 6.95
C TYR A 267 -12.08 4.40 6.37
N PRO A 268 -12.54 4.19 5.12
CA PRO A 268 -12.43 2.90 4.47
C PRO A 268 -10.95 2.61 4.19
N ALA A 269 -10.44 1.46 4.63
CA ALA A 269 -9.02 1.14 4.48
C ALA A 269 -8.79 -0.34 4.18
N VAL A 270 -7.75 -0.67 3.42
CA VAL A 270 -7.33 -2.04 3.11
C VAL A 270 -5.86 -2.23 3.42
N LEU A 271 -5.50 -3.48 3.70
CA LEU A 271 -4.12 -3.92 3.82
C LEU A 271 -3.71 -4.63 2.53
N LEU A 272 -2.60 -4.21 1.93
CA LEU A 272 -1.94 -4.89 0.82
C LEU A 272 -0.65 -5.52 1.36
N THR A 273 -0.59 -6.84 1.37
CA THR A 273 0.49 -7.59 2.04
C THR A 273 0.77 -8.92 1.37
N ASP A 274 1.98 -9.42 1.49
CA ASP A 274 2.36 -10.79 1.19
C ASP A 274 1.97 -11.78 2.31
N THR A 275 1.16 -11.40 3.29
CA THR A 275 0.77 -12.21 4.47
C THR A 275 1.84 -12.39 5.54
N ALA A 276 2.96 -11.67 5.44
CA ALA A 276 3.86 -11.39 6.55
C ALA A 276 4.35 -12.67 7.26
N PHE A 277 4.26 -12.69 8.59
CA PHE A 277 4.66 -13.79 9.47
C PHE A 277 3.99 -15.13 9.19
N TYR A 278 2.92 -15.18 8.39
CA TYR A 278 2.34 -16.45 7.96
C TYR A 278 3.20 -17.19 6.92
N ARG A 279 4.19 -16.53 6.31
CA ARG A 279 5.16 -17.16 5.40
C ARG A 279 6.61 -16.79 5.68
N ASN A 280 6.89 -15.57 6.12
CA ASN A 280 8.24 -15.10 6.34
C ASN A 280 8.70 -15.46 7.76
N ARG A 281 9.61 -16.43 7.87
CA ARG A 281 10.21 -16.85 9.15
C ARG A 281 11.25 -15.89 9.70
N SER A 282 11.58 -14.84 8.95
CA SER A 282 12.49 -13.78 9.37
C SER A 282 11.78 -12.56 9.94
N TYR A 283 10.44 -12.61 10.07
CA TYR A 283 9.67 -11.53 10.71
C TYR A 283 10.18 -11.27 12.14
N HIS A 284 10.54 -10.02 12.42
CA HIS A 284 11.14 -9.57 13.70
C HIS A 284 12.51 -10.20 14.02
N GLU A 285 13.23 -10.68 13.00
CA GLU A 285 14.53 -11.34 13.16
C GLU A 285 15.64 -10.58 12.42
N ALA A 286 16.88 -10.66 12.92
CA ALA A 286 18.06 -10.08 12.26
C ALA A 286 18.30 -10.61 10.83
N SER A 287 17.66 -11.73 10.48
CA SER A 287 17.71 -12.31 9.14
C SER A 287 16.81 -11.61 8.13
N ASP A 288 15.93 -10.67 8.52
CA ASP A 288 15.09 -9.90 7.60
C ASP A 288 15.94 -8.92 6.76
N THR A 289 16.50 -9.44 5.67
CA THR A 289 17.53 -8.80 4.87
C THR A 289 17.15 -8.75 3.39
N VAL A 290 17.66 -7.75 2.68
CA VAL A 290 17.37 -7.50 1.26
C VAL A 290 17.64 -8.73 0.37
N ALA A 291 18.62 -9.56 0.74
CA ALA A 291 18.99 -10.76 0.00
C ALA A 291 17.89 -11.85 -0.06
N ARG A 292 16.89 -11.79 0.83
CA ARG A 292 15.80 -12.78 0.90
C ARG A 292 14.59 -12.38 0.06
N LEU A 293 14.56 -11.17 -0.46
CA LEU A 293 13.41 -10.59 -1.12
C LEU A 293 13.40 -10.91 -2.61
N ASP A 294 12.22 -11.16 -3.15
CA ASP A 294 11.99 -11.31 -4.58
C ASP A 294 11.69 -9.93 -5.21
N MET A 295 12.75 -9.26 -5.66
CA MET A 295 12.64 -7.93 -6.27
C MET A 295 11.72 -7.91 -7.48
N ARG A 296 11.68 -9.00 -8.26
CA ARG A 296 10.82 -9.07 -9.45
C ARG A 296 9.36 -9.06 -9.03
N ARG A 297 8.96 -9.91 -8.08
CA ARG A 297 7.57 -9.96 -7.62
C ARG A 297 7.16 -8.72 -6.83
N LEU A 298 8.09 -8.08 -6.11
CA LEU A 298 7.87 -6.76 -5.52
C LEU A 298 7.54 -5.70 -6.59
N ALA A 299 8.31 -5.65 -7.68
CA ALA A 299 8.03 -4.75 -8.81
C ALA A 299 6.65 -5.01 -9.43
N LEU A 300 6.29 -6.29 -9.67
CA LEU A 300 4.96 -6.63 -10.18
C LEU A 300 3.84 -6.23 -9.22
N ALA A 301 4.08 -6.26 -7.90
CA ALA A 301 3.12 -5.82 -6.90
C ALA A 301 2.92 -4.29 -6.94
N VAL A 302 4.00 -3.53 -7.18
CA VAL A 302 3.96 -2.07 -7.37
C VAL A 302 3.28 -1.70 -8.69
N ASP A 303 3.55 -2.42 -9.79
CA ASP A 303 2.88 -2.21 -11.07
C ASP A 303 1.37 -2.37 -10.95
N ALA A 304 0.93 -3.44 -10.27
CA ALA A 304 -0.48 -3.68 -10.00
C ALA A 304 -1.10 -2.58 -9.12
N LEU A 305 -0.36 -2.09 -8.11
CA LEU A 305 -0.79 -0.99 -7.25
C LEU A 305 -0.97 0.29 -8.06
N PHE A 306 0.02 0.63 -8.88
CA PHE A 306 0.01 1.82 -9.71
C PHE A 306 -1.16 1.81 -10.71
N ALA A 307 -1.33 0.72 -11.47
CA ALA A 307 -2.46 0.57 -12.39
C ALA A 307 -3.82 0.63 -11.65
N THR A 308 -3.90 0.07 -10.44
CA THR A 308 -5.10 0.16 -9.59
C THR A 308 -5.41 1.58 -9.18
N VAL A 309 -4.39 2.36 -8.83
CA VAL A 309 -4.53 3.76 -8.43
C VAL A 309 -4.96 4.60 -9.64
N LEU A 310 -4.48 4.34 -10.85
CA LEU A 310 -4.99 5.06 -12.03
C LEU A 310 -6.45 4.71 -12.34
N ALA A 311 -6.82 3.42 -12.28
CA ALA A 311 -8.17 2.96 -12.59
C ALA A 311 -9.23 3.40 -11.56
N ASN A 312 -8.85 3.65 -10.31
CA ASN A 312 -9.78 4.15 -9.28
C ASN A 312 -10.13 5.64 -9.45
N GLY A 313 -9.65 6.31 -10.50
CA GLY A 313 -10.07 7.66 -10.86
C GLY A 313 -11.43 7.74 -11.51
N GLU A 314 -11.91 6.61 -12.03
CA GLU A 314 -13.20 6.43 -12.71
C GLU A 314 -14.31 5.94 -11.76
#